data_AF-K1T332-F1
#
_entry.id   AF-K1T332-F1
#
_cell.length_a   1.000
_cell.length_b   1.000
_cell.length_c   1.000
_cell.angle_alpha   90.00
_cell.angle_beta   90.00
_cell.angle_gamma   90.00
#
_symmetry.space_group_name_H-M   'P 1'
#
loop_
_entity.id
_entity.type
_entity.pdbx_description
1 polymer ?
#
loop_
_entity_poly.entity_id
_entity_poly.type
_entity_poly.pdbx_seq_one_letter_code
_entity_poly.pdbx_strand_id
1 'polypeptide(L)'
;MLKRLTLLSLALVASLTLAFGAPDGEIERRIAALDCVCETKPLPAGPFAGKYEVMLTQPLDWRHPDKGSFEQRVLVMHVGWDRPTVLITQGYD
;
A
#
# COMPACT_ATOMS: atom_id res chain seq x y z
N MET A 1 -16.15 21.86 38.10
CA MET A 1 -15.07 20.85 37.98
C MET A 1 -15.38 19.81 36.89
N LEU A 2 -16.62 19.29 36.81
CA LEU A 2 -17.01 18.26 35.84
C LEU A 2 -16.79 18.64 34.36
N LYS A 3 -17.17 19.86 33.93
CA LYS A 3 -16.98 20.34 32.54
C LYS A 3 -15.52 20.37 32.07
N ARG A 4 -14.57 20.68 32.97
CA ARG A 4 -13.13 20.70 32.67
C ARG A 4 -12.58 19.29 32.50
N LEU A 5 -13.10 18.34 33.29
CA LEU A 5 -12.75 16.92 33.17
C LEU A 5 -13.30 16.33 31.85
N THR A 6 -14.51 16.72 31.45
CA THR A 6 -15.12 16.31 30.16
C THR A 6 -14.36 16.85 28.95
N LEU A 7 -13.88 18.11 29.01
CA LEU A 7 -13.06 18.71 27.97
C LEU A 7 -11.68 18.03 27.87
N LEU A 8 -11.05 17.70 29.01
CA LEU A 8 -9.81 16.93 29.01
C LEU A 8 -9.99 15.51 28.46
N SER A 9 -11.07 14.82 28.82
CA SER A 9 -11.34 13.48 28.27
C SER A 9 -11.62 13.52 26.78
N LEU A 10 -12.31 14.55 26.28
CA LEU A 10 -12.57 14.70 24.85
C LEU A 10 -11.29 15.02 24.07
N ALA A 11 -10.43 15.89 24.62
CA ALA A 11 -9.12 16.17 24.06
C ALA A 11 -8.23 14.92 24.04
N LEU A 12 -8.24 14.13 25.11
CA LEU A 12 -7.47 12.88 25.22
C LEU A 12 -7.92 11.84 24.19
N VAL A 13 -9.24 11.68 24.00
CA VAL A 13 -9.82 10.79 22.99
C VAL A 13 -9.46 11.26 21.58
N ALA A 14 -9.52 12.57 21.30
CA ALA A 14 -9.13 13.14 20.00
C ALA A 14 -7.63 12.93 19.70
N SER A 15 -6.76 13.07 20.70
CA SER A 15 -5.33 12.75 20.54
C SER A 15 -5.07 11.25 20.36
N LEU A 16 -5.87 10.38 20.97
CA LEU A 16 -5.78 8.93 20.74
C LEU A 16 -6.17 8.57 19.30
N THR A 17 -7.21 9.20 18.74
CA THR A 17 -7.62 8.97 17.34
C THR A 17 -6.59 9.43 16.31
N LEU A 18 -5.74 10.42 16.65
CA LEU A 18 -4.62 10.84 15.80
C LEU A 18 -3.42 9.90 15.90
N ALA A 19 -3.25 9.19 17.02
CA ALA A 19 -2.17 8.24 17.23
C ALA A 19 -2.43 6.86 16.58
N PHE A 20 -3.70 6.48 16.43
CA PHE A 20 -4.11 5.40 15.55
C PHE A 20 -4.16 5.93 14.11
N GLY A 21 -2.98 6.15 13.53
CA GLY A 21 -2.85 6.51 12.13
C GLY A 21 -3.68 5.57 11.26
N ALA A 22 -4.52 6.15 10.39
CA ALA A 22 -5.04 5.44 9.25
C ALA A 22 -3.88 4.70 8.55
N PRO A 23 -4.08 3.51 7.97
CA PRO A 23 -3.01 2.84 7.23
C PRO A 23 -2.42 3.89 6.27
N ASP A 24 -1.15 4.23 6.47
CA ASP A 24 -0.52 5.37 5.81
C ASP A 24 -0.64 5.15 4.29
N GLY A 25 -1.67 5.76 3.69
CA GLY A 25 -1.97 5.68 2.25
C GLY A 25 -0.84 6.26 1.39
N GLU A 26 0.24 6.72 2.02
CA GLU A 26 1.49 7.08 1.39
C GLU A 26 2.05 5.96 0.52
N ILE A 27 2.03 4.70 0.99
CA ILE A 27 2.54 3.60 0.16
C ILE A 27 1.64 3.38 -1.06
N GLU A 28 0.32 3.40 -0.89
CA GLU A 28 -0.65 3.30 -1.99
C GLU A 28 -0.45 4.40 -3.01
N ARG A 29 -0.31 5.65 -2.53
CA ARG A 29 -0.06 6.82 -3.37
C ARG A 29 1.24 6.69 -4.16
N ARG A 30 2.31 6.17 -3.54
CA ARG A 30 3.58 5.95 -4.23
C ARG A 30 3.51 4.83 -5.26
N ILE A 31 2.77 3.76 -4.97
CA ILE A 31 2.53 2.68 -5.95
C ILE A 31 1.75 3.25 -7.14
N ALA A 32 0.64 3.95 -6.88
CA ALA A 32 -0.22 4.52 -7.92
C ALA A 32 0.46 5.61 -8.77
N ALA A 33 1.58 6.18 -8.29
CA ALA A 33 2.36 7.17 -9.03
C ALA A 33 3.38 6.57 -10.01
N LEU A 34 3.56 5.25 -10.04
CA LEU A 34 4.50 4.59 -10.97
C LEU A 34 3.90 4.47 -12.37
N ASP A 35 4.66 4.87 -13.39
CA ASP A 35 4.20 4.90 -14.79
C ASP A 35 3.70 3.55 -15.33
N CYS A 36 4.24 2.44 -14.81
CA CYS A 36 3.86 1.08 -15.25
C CYS A 36 2.62 0.54 -14.54
N VAL A 37 2.12 1.19 -13.49
CA VAL A 37 0.96 0.72 -12.71
C VAL A 37 -0.33 1.15 -13.39
N CYS A 38 -1.19 0.19 -13.74
CA CYS A 38 -2.53 0.48 -14.26
C CYS A 38 -3.63 0.35 -13.20
N GLU A 39 -3.43 -0.49 -12.18
CA GLU A 39 -4.38 -0.64 -11.07
C GLU A 39 -3.65 -0.88 -9.75
N THR A 40 -4.15 -0.28 -8.67
CA THR A 40 -3.76 -0.57 -7.29
C THR A 40 -5.01 -0.84 -6.49
N LYS A 41 -5.10 -2.03 -5.90
CA LYS A 41 -6.24 -2.48 -5.12
C LYS A 41 -5.80 -2.87 -3.70
N PRO A 42 -6.36 -2.23 -2.65
CA PRO A 42 -6.08 -2.65 -1.28
C PRO A 42 -6.65 -4.05 -1.03
N LEU A 43 -5.88 -4.88 -0.33
CA LEU A 43 -6.29 -6.20 0.11
C LEU A 43 -6.57 -6.20 1.62
N PRO A 44 -7.41 -7.15 2.12
CA PRO A 44 -7.66 -7.26 3.55
C PRO A 44 -6.35 -7.32 4.35
N ALA A 45 -6.27 -6.46 5.38
CA ALA A 45 -5.12 -6.42 6.27
C ALA A 45 -4.98 -7.75 7.01
N GLY A 46 -3.79 -8.34 6.92
CA GLY A 46 -3.38 -9.51 7.69
C GLY A 46 -2.26 -9.09 8.64
N PRO A 47 -1.12 -9.81 8.68
CA PRO A 47 0.06 -9.35 9.44
C PRO A 47 0.72 -8.08 8.88
N PHE A 48 0.30 -7.63 7.68
CA PHE A 48 0.82 -6.45 6.99
C PHE A 48 -0.29 -5.39 6.89
N ALA A 49 -0.01 -4.18 7.36
CA ALA A 49 -0.95 -3.06 7.30
C ALA A 49 -1.07 -2.48 5.88
N GLY A 50 0.02 -2.46 5.10
CA GLY A 50 0.01 -2.07 3.69
C GLY A 50 0.03 -3.29 2.79
N LYS A 51 -1.12 -3.81 2.37
CA LYS A 51 -1.22 -4.95 1.45
C LYS A 51 -2.01 -4.57 0.21
N TYR A 52 -1.40 -4.75 -0.96
CA TYR A 52 -1.97 -4.33 -2.24
C TYR A 52 -1.80 -5.41 -3.31
N GLU A 53 -2.84 -5.58 -4.12
CA GLU A 53 -2.74 -6.17 -5.45
C GLU A 53 -2.46 -5.02 -6.43
N VAL A 54 -1.40 -5.17 -7.23
CA VAL A 54 -0.94 -4.15 -8.17
C VAL A 54 -0.86 -4.78 -9.55
N MET A 55 -1.51 -4.16 -10.53
CA MET A 55 -1.41 -4.58 -11.93
C MET A 55 -0.40 -3.68 -12.65
N LEU A 56 0.61 -4.30 -13.24
CA LEU A 56 1.67 -3.64 -14.00
C LEU A 56 1.49 -3.91 -15.49
N THR A 57 1.51 -2.87 -16.31
CA THR A 57 1.68 -3.04 -17.75
C THR A 57 3.12 -3.46 -18.04
N GLN A 58 3.29 -4.58 -18.73
CA GLN A 58 4.60 -5.14 -19.11
C GLN A 58 4.65 -5.38 -20.61
N PRO A 59 5.79 -5.11 -21.28
CA PRO A 59 5.93 -5.46 -22.68
C PRO A 59 5.98 -6.99 -22.84
N LEU A 60 5.39 -7.48 -23.93
CA LEU A 60 5.51 -8.90 -24.30
C LEU A 60 6.96 -9.26 -24.68
N ASP A 61 7.65 -8.32 -25.32
CA ASP A 61 9.05 -8.44 -25.73
C ASP A 61 9.80 -7.17 -25.33
N TRP A 62 10.67 -7.26 -24.33
CA TRP A 62 11.47 -6.13 -23.87
C TRP A 62 12.41 -5.55 -24.93
N ARG A 63 12.80 -6.34 -25.95
CA ARG A 63 13.63 -5.86 -27.06
C ARG A 63 12.80 -5.17 -28.14
N HIS A 64 11.49 -5.45 -28.19
CA HIS A 64 10.54 -4.87 -29.13
C HIS A 64 9.20 -4.53 -28.44
N PRO A 65 9.17 -3.49 -27.57
CA PRO A 65 7.98 -3.16 -26.75
C PRO A 65 6.74 -2.78 -27.58
N ASP A 66 6.94 -2.41 -28.84
CA ASP A 66 5.89 -2.09 -29.81
C ASP A 66 5.03 -3.30 -30.20
N LYS A 67 5.51 -4.52 -29.94
CA LYS A 67 4.79 -5.77 -30.29
C LYS A 67 3.63 -6.10 -29.35
N GLY A 68 3.37 -5.26 -28.36
CA GLY A 68 2.24 -5.39 -27.44
C GLY A 68 2.65 -5.56 -25.99
N SER A 69 1.65 -5.58 -25.13
CA SER A 69 1.80 -5.61 -23.68
C SER A 69 0.80 -6.56 -23.04
N PHE A 70 1.07 -6.92 -21.79
CA PHE A 70 0.17 -7.67 -20.92
C PHE A 70 0.17 -7.05 -19.52
N GLU A 71 -0.82 -7.40 -18.71
CA GLU A 71 -0.88 -6.99 -17.32
C GLU A 71 -0.30 -8.09 -16.41
N GLN A 72 0.75 -7.75 -15.68
CA GLN A 72 1.35 -8.61 -14.68
C GLN A 72 0.82 -8.24 -13.30
N ARG A 73 0.27 -9.22 -12.60
CA ARG A 73 -0.12 -9.06 -11.19
C ARG A 73 1.09 -9.18 -10.26
N VAL A 74 1.21 -8.22 -9.34
CA VAL A 74 2.21 -8.20 -8.26
C VAL A 74 1.51 -7.97 -6.92
N LEU A 75 1.94 -8.67 -5.87
CA LEU A 75 1.47 -8.41 -4.51
C LEU A 75 2.52 -7.61 -3.75
N VAL A 76 2.12 -6.47 -3.19
CA VAL A 76 2.98 -5.63 -2.34
C VAL A 76 2.54 -5.77 -0.89
N MET A 77 3.49 -6.07 -0.01
CA MET A 77 3.29 -6.17 1.44
C MET A 77 4.31 -5.27 2.13
N HIS A 78 3.86 -4.09 2.57
CA HIS A 78 4.69 -3.06 3.19
C HIS A 78 4.62 -3.14 4.73
N VAL A 79 5.80 -3.14 5.35
CA VAL A 79 5.99 -3.15 6.82
C VAL A 79 6.63 -1.85 7.32
N GLY A 80 7.50 -1.24 6.52
CA GLY A 80 8.24 -0.03 6.88
C GLY A 80 9.31 0.32 5.85
N TRP A 81 9.76 1.57 5.86
CA TRP A 81 10.70 2.12 4.88
C TRP A 81 12.18 1.80 5.16
N ASP A 82 12.49 1.40 6.39
CA ASP A 82 13.82 1.03 6.87
C ASP A 82 14.08 -0.50 6.81
N ARG A 83 13.15 -1.25 6.18
CA ARG A 83 13.19 -2.70 6.07
C ARG A 83 13.66 -3.12 4.67
N PRO A 84 14.38 -4.25 4.54
CA PRO A 84 14.76 -4.77 3.24
C PRO A 84 13.54 -5.20 2.43
N THR A 85 13.63 -5.10 1.11
CA THR A 85 12.63 -5.66 0.18
C THR A 85 12.95 -7.13 -0.10
N VAL A 86 11.95 -8.00 0.06
CA VAL A 86 12.03 -9.41 -0.37
C VAL A 86 11.19 -9.57 -1.64
N LEU A 87 11.82 -10.04 -2.72
CA LEU A 87 11.14 -10.34 -3.99
C LEU A 87 10.91 -11.85 -4.11
N ILE A 88 9.66 -12.25 -4.26
CA ILE A 88 9.27 -13.64 -4.49
C ILE A 88 8.90 -13.79 -5.98
N THR A 89 9.72 -14.51 -6.72
CA THR A 89 9.43 -14.84 -8.12
C THR A 89 8.61 -16.13 -8.17
N GLN A 90 7.38 -16.04 -8.68
CA GLN A 90 6.52 -17.21 -8.89
C GLN A 90 6.65 -17.71 -10.33
N GLY A 91 6.65 -19.03 -10.51
CA GLY A 91 6.62 -19.69 -11.80
C GLY A 91 5.27 -20.36 -12.06
N TYR A 92 5.23 -21.18 -13.10
CA TYR A 92 4.15 -22.15 -13.29
C TYR A 92 4.51 -23.44 -12.53
N ASP A 93 3.49 -24.13 -12.01
CA ASP A 93 3.64 -25.45 -11.39
C ASP A 93 3.87 -26.55 -12.42
#